data_AF-A0A2W1ZU62-F1
#
_entry.id   AF-A0A2W1ZU62-F1
#
_cell.length_a   1.000
_cell.length_b   1.000
_cell.length_c   1.000
_cell.angle_alpha   90.00
_cell.angle_beta   90.00
_cell.angle_gamma   90.00
#
_symmetry.space_group_name_H-M   'P 1'
#
loop_
_entity.id
_entity.type
_entity.pdbx_description
1 polymer ?
#
loop_
_entity_poly.entity_id
_entity_poly.type
_entity_poly.pdbx_seq_one_letter_code
_entity_poly.pdbx_strand_id
1 'polypeptide(L)'
;MSSVEDAVAAIAAGRPVIVADDEHRENEGDVILAAELATPEWIAWTVAHSSGFICAPVSAAIADALDLPPMVDRNEDVRGTAYTVTVDAATGVTTGISAHDRARTLRVLADPTSEREDLHRPGHVVPLRARPGGVRERAGHTEAAIELVTAAGLRPAAAICEIVGEDGEMMRLPALVELGAREGVPVITIAALVDWLDAADRAAATSVPTEGTTR
;
A
#
# COMPACT_ATOMS: atom_id res chain seq x y z
N MET A 1 -10.69 10.11 13.48
CA MET A 1 -10.04 8.86 13.06
C MET A 1 -11.10 7.78 12.93
N SER A 2 -10.90 6.85 12.01
CA SER A 2 -11.78 5.71 11.73
C SER A 2 -11.27 4.45 12.45
N SER A 3 -12.08 3.40 12.48
CA SER A 3 -11.60 2.07 12.90
C SER A 3 -10.77 1.40 11.79
N VAL A 4 -9.97 0.40 12.14
CA VAL A 4 -9.24 -0.39 11.14
C VAL A 4 -10.21 -1.22 10.29
N GLU A 5 -11.32 -1.66 10.86
CA GLU A 5 -12.40 -2.33 10.15
C GLU A 5 -13.03 -1.45 9.06
N ASP A 6 -13.26 -0.17 9.34
CA ASP A 6 -13.75 0.79 8.34
C ASP A 6 -12.74 0.98 7.21
N ALA A 7 -11.44 1.02 7.55
CA ALA A 7 -10.37 1.12 6.56
C ALA A 7 -10.31 -0.15 5.67
N VAL A 8 -10.35 -1.34 6.26
CA VAL A 8 -10.38 -2.62 5.52
C VAL A 8 -11.61 -2.68 4.61
N ALA A 9 -12.78 -2.27 5.10
CA ALA A 9 -14.00 -2.23 4.31
C ALA A 9 -13.91 -1.23 3.14
N ALA A 10 -13.26 -0.08 3.33
CA ALA A 10 -13.04 0.89 2.25
C ALA A 10 -12.08 0.33 1.18
N ILE A 11 -10.98 -0.29 1.59
CA ILE A 11 -10.03 -0.95 0.67
C ILE A 11 -10.73 -2.07 -0.12
N ALA A 12 -11.52 -2.92 0.54
CA ALA A 12 -12.32 -3.97 -0.11
C ALA A 12 -13.31 -3.42 -1.15
N ALA A 13 -13.81 -2.20 -0.93
CA ALA A 13 -14.69 -1.49 -1.87
C ALA A 13 -13.93 -0.70 -2.96
N GLY A 14 -12.60 -0.83 -3.05
CA GLY A 14 -11.76 -0.11 -4.01
C GLY A 14 -11.62 1.38 -3.73
N ARG A 15 -11.87 1.81 -2.49
CA ARG A 15 -11.75 3.21 -2.06
C ARG A 15 -10.43 3.43 -1.32
N PRO A 16 -9.88 4.66 -1.34
CA PRO A 16 -8.65 4.96 -0.62
C PRO A 16 -8.86 4.95 0.89
N VAL A 17 -7.76 4.83 1.61
CA VAL A 17 -7.61 5.08 3.05
C VAL A 17 -6.39 5.96 3.26
N ILE A 18 -6.41 6.83 4.25
CA ILE A 18 -5.21 7.56 4.71
C ILE A 18 -4.63 6.83 5.92
N VAL A 19 -3.34 6.53 5.87
CA VAL A 19 -2.64 5.90 6.99
C VAL A 19 -1.50 6.80 7.42
N ALA A 20 -1.52 7.22 8.68
CA ALA A 20 -0.43 7.96 9.29
C ALA A 20 0.55 7.01 10.00
N ASP A 21 1.84 7.29 9.92
CA ASP A 21 2.84 6.60 10.73
C ASP A 21 3.09 7.30 12.08
N ASP A 22 4.04 6.77 12.85
CA ASP A 22 4.36 7.28 14.18
C ASP A 22 4.99 8.69 14.13
N GLU A 23 4.63 9.55 15.08
CA GLU A 23 5.16 10.92 15.17
C GLU A 23 6.70 11.00 15.34
N HIS A 24 7.33 9.91 15.81
CA HIS A 24 8.78 9.76 15.93
C HIS A 24 9.43 9.03 14.75
N ARG A 25 8.64 8.56 13.77
CA ARG A 25 9.11 7.97 12.51
C ARG A 25 9.11 9.05 11.42
N GLU A 26 8.19 9.04 10.46
CA GLU A 26 8.10 10.07 9.41
C GLU A 26 7.14 11.20 9.85
N ASN A 27 6.18 10.88 10.73
CA ASN A 27 5.06 11.74 11.11
C ASN A 27 4.26 12.17 9.87
N GLU A 28 4.16 11.29 8.89
CA GLU A 28 3.57 11.54 7.57
C GLU A 28 2.33 10.67 7.39
N GLY A 29 1.54 10.99 6.36
CA GLY A 29 0.41 10.16 5.97
C GLY A 29 0.43 9.83 4.50
N ASP A 30 0.14 8.58 4.19
CA ASP A 30 0.03 8.09 2.82
C ASP A 30 -1.43 7.82 2.48
N VAL A 31 -1.81 8.13 1.24
CA VAL A 31 -2.97 7.51 0.61
C VAL A 31 -2.61 6.06 0.30
N ILE A 32 -3.46 5.12 0.70
CA ILE A 32 -3.34 3.69 0.37
C ILE A 32 -4.55 3.25 -0.45
N LEU A 33 -4.29 2.52 -1.53
CA LEU A 33 -5.29 1.92 -2.44
C LEU A 33 -4.94 0.47 -2.76
N ALA A 34 -5.93 -0.39 -2.98
CA ALA A 34 -5.68 -1.72 -3.53
C ALA A 34 -5.30 -1.63 -5.01
N ALA A 35 -4.17 -2.23 -5.41
CA ALA A 35 -3.69 -2.13 -6.78
C ALA A 35 -4.64 -2.85 -7.77
N GLU A 36 -5.26 -3.96 -7.37
CA GLU A 36 -6.19 -4.70 -8.24
C GLU A 36 -7.50 -3.95 -8.53
N LEU A 37 -7.89 -3.03 -7.64
CA LEU A 37 -9.10 -2.21 -7.76
C LEU A 37 -8.79 -0.77 -8.18
N ALA A 38 -7.54 -0.45 -8.52
CA ALA A 38 -7.12 0.90 -8.86
C ALA A 38 -7.87 1.42 -10.10
N THR A 39 -8.56 2.55 -9.93
CA THR A 39 -9.27 3.25 -11.00
C THR A 39 -8.53 4.52 -11.42
N PRO A 40 -8.67 4.99 -12.67
CA PRO A 40 -8.11 6.27 -13.09
C PRO A 40 -8.58 7.44 -12.23
N GLU A 41 -9.82 7.39 -11.74
CA GLU A 41 -10.41 8.42 -10.87
C GLU A 41 -9.67 8.49 -9.53
N TRP A 42 -9.45 7.35 -8.86
CA TRP A 42 -8.73 7.33 -7.59
C TRP A 42 -7.25 7.66 -7.75
N ILE A 43 -6.60 7.24 -8.83
CA ILE A 43 -5.21 7.65 -9.09
C ILE A 43 -5.12 9.15 -9.37
N ALA A 44 -6.08 9.73 -10.10
CA ALA A 44 -6.13 11.18 -10.30
C ALA A 44 -6.36 11.92 -8.97
N TRP A 45 -7.26 11.43 -8.13
CA TRP A 45 -7.51 11.97 -6.80
C TRP A 45 -6.26 11.88 -5.91
N THR A 46 -5.57 10.74 -5.90
CA THR A 46 -4.31 10.57 -5.16
C THR A 46 -3.30 11.60 -5.62
N VAL A 47 -3.06 11.74 -6.92
CA VAL A 47 -2.08 12.70 -7.47
C VAL A 47 -2.44 14.14 -7.12
N ALA A 48 -3.73 14.49 -7.05
CA ALA A 48 -4.18 15.83 -6.68
C ALA A 48 -3.94 16.17 -5.19
N HIS A 49 -3.79 15.16 -4.33
CA HIS A 49 -3.66 15.32 -2.87
C HIS A 49 -2.33 14.79 -2.32
N SER A 50 -1.36 14.48 -3.16
CA SER A 50 -0.11 13.83 -2.73
C SER A 50 1.11 14.37 -3.49
N SER A 51 2.29 13.84 -3.16
CA SER A 51 3.53 14.08 -3.87
C SER A 51 3.45 13.72 -5.37
N GLY A 52 2.50 12.88 -5.75
CA GLY A 52 2.37 12.32 -7.10
C GLY A 52 3.39 11.21 -7.41
N PHE A 53 4.28 10.90 -6.46
CA PHE A 53 5.29 9.84 -6.54
C PHE A 53 4.67 8.47 -6.20
N ILE A 54 3.79 7.99 -7.07
CA ILE A 54 3.01 6.77 -6.86
C ILE A 54 3.94 5.56 -6.74
N CYS A 55 4.03 5.04 -5.52
CA CYS A 55 4.70 3.80 -5.19
C CYS A 55 3.70 2.64 -5.17
N ALA A 56 4.17 1.43 -5.42
CA ALA A 56 3.34 0.23 -5.46
C ALA A 56 3.90 -0.87 -4.54
N PRO A 57 3.52 -0.89 -3.25
CA PRO A 57 3.88 -2.00 -2.39
C PRO A 57 3.39 -3.32 -2.96
N VAL A 58 4.28 -4.29 -3.03
CA VAL A 58 3.99 -5.66 -3.45
C VAL A 58 4.62 -6.64 -2.46
N SER A 59 3.98 -7.79 -2.27
CA SER A 59 4.60 -8.89 -1.52
C SER A 59 5.91 -9.34 -2.17
N ALA A 60 6.80 -9.92 -1.36
CA ALA A 60 8.02 -10.54 -1.85
C ALA A 60 7.77 -11.56 -2.98
N ALA A 61 6.69 -12.34 -2.88
CA ALA A 61 6.32 -13.33 -3.89
C ALA A 61 5.93 -12.70 -5.23
N ILE A 62 5.19 -11.58 -5.22
CA ILE A 62 4.87 -10.83 -6.45
C ILE A 62 6.14 -10.21 -7.04
N ALA A 63 7.00 -9.62 -6.21
CA ALA A 63 8.26 -9.05 -6.68
C ALA A 63 9.15 -10.10 -7.35
N ASP A 64 9.24 -11.31 -6.79
CA ASP A 64 10.01 -12.41 -7.36
C ASP A 64 9.35 -12.96 -8.65
N ALA A 65 8.02 -13.13 -8.65
CA ALA A 65 7.29 -13.65 -9.83
C ALA A 65 7.36 -12.72 -11.04
N LEU A 66 7.33 -11.40 -10.80
CA LEU A 66 7.38 -10.39 -11.85
C LEU A 66 8.81 -9.91 -12.16
N ASP A 67 9.85 -10.54 -11.61
CA ASP A 67 11.26 -10.15 -11.79
C ASP A 67 11.46 -8.62 -11.56
N LEU A 68 11.15 -8.18 -10.34
CA LEU A 68 11.31 -6.79 -9.88
C LEU A 68 12.57 -6.67 -9.01
N PRO A 69 13.78 -6.55 -9.60
CA PRO A 69 15.01 -6.39 -8.85
C PRO A 69 15.05 -5.04 -8.11
N PRO A 70 15.83 -4.94 -7.01
CA PRO A 70 16.10 -3.66 -6.35
C PRO A 70 16.57 -2.59 -7.34
N MET A 71 16.17 -1.33 -7.11
CA MET A 71 16.53 -0.22 -7.97
C MET A 71 18.04 0.07 -7.98
N VAL A 72 18.71 -0.19 -6.85
CA VAL A 72 20.14 0.05 -6.63
C VAL A 72 20.77 -1.13 -5.90
N ASP A 73 22.05 -1.39 -6.19
CA ASP A 73 22.80 -2.48 -5.55
C ASP A 73 23.03 -2.23 -4.05
N ARG A 74 23.26 -0.96 -3.67
CA ARG A 74 23.47 -0.53 -2.28
C ARG A 74 22.46 0.56 -1.94
N ASN A 75 21.48 0.21 -1.10
CA ASN A 75 20.48 1.15 -0.63
C ASN A 75 21.05 2.09 0.44
N GLU A 76 21.01 3.39 0.19
CA GLU A 76 21.47 4.45 1.10
C GLU A 76 20.30 5.22 1.75
N ASP A 77 19.06 4.84 1.45
CA ASP A 77 17.86 5.36 2.10
C ASP A 77 17.91 5.08 3.61
N VAL A 78 17.70 6.13 4.42
CA VAL A 78 17.81 6.07 5.89
C VAL A 78 16.80 5.10 6.50
N ARG A 79 15.65 4.89 5.84
CA ARG A 79 14.57 3.98 6.26
C ARG A 79 14.64 2.64 5.53
N GLY A 80 15.64 2.45 4.67
CA GLY A 80 15.82 1.27 3.84
C GLY A 80 14.62 0.96 2.97
N THR A 81 13.92 1.99 2.46
CA THR A 81 12.76 1.79 1.57
C THR A 81 13.15 0.95 0.37
N ALA A 82 12.46 -0.17 0.17
CA ALA A 82 12.86 -1.24 -0.73
C ALA A 82 12.37 -1.01 -2.16
N TYR A 83 12.83 0.09 -2.77
CA TYR A 83 12.54 0.43 -4.16
C TYR A 83 13.03 -0.66 -5.12
N THR A 84 12.18 -1.02 -6.06
CA THR A 84 12.54 -1.84 -7.23
C THR A 84 12.65 -0.97 -8.48
N VAL A 85 13.13 -1.53 -9.58
CA VAL A 85 13.08 -0.85 -10.89
C VAL A 85 11.66 -0.37 -11.20
N THR A 86 11.53 0.86 -11.68
CA THR A 86 10.21 1.42 -12.01
C THR A 86 9.60 0.71 -13.21
N VAL A 87 8.26 0.69 -13.27
CA VAL A 87 7.52 -0.06 -14.28
C VAL A 87 6.36 0.72 -14.89
N ASP A 88 6.04 0.37 -16.13
CA ASP A 88 4.77 0.65 -16.79
C ASP A 88 4.19 -0.66 -17.32
N ALA A 89 2.86 -0.78 -17.42
CA ALA A 89 2.26 -1.89 -18.16
C ALA A 89 2.73 -1.89 -19.62
N ALA A 90 3.01 -3.07 -20.18
CA ALA A 90 3.42 -3.21 -21.57
C ALA A 90 2.29 -2.92 -22.57
N THR A 91 1.03 -3.09 -22.14
CA THR A 91 -0.15 -2.94 -22.98
C THR A 91 -1.28 -2.17 -22.28
N GLY A 92 -2.10 -1.50 -23.10
CA GLY A 92 -3.23 -0.70 -22.61
C GLY A 92 -2.82 0.63 -21.98
N VAL A 93 -1.62 1.11 -22.30
CA VAL A 93 -1.08 2.41 -21.88
C VAL A 93 -0.56 3.19 -23.09
N THR A 94 -0.28 4.48 -22.88
CA THR A 94 0.32 5.36 -23.89
C THR A 94 1.73 5.76 -23.48
N THR A 95 1.85 6.77 -22.64
CA THR A 95 3.13 7.27 -22.13
C THR A 95 3.47 6.73 -20.75
N GLY A 96 2.52 6.06 -20.06
CA GLY A 96 2.72 5.50 -18.72
C GLY A 96 2.32 6.43 -17.58
N ILE A 97 2.40 7.75 -17.76
CA ILE A 97 2.27 8.73 -16.66
C ILE A 97 0.83 9.12 -16.30
N SER A 98 -0.12 8.94 -17.23
CA SER A 98 -1.51 9.35 -16.98
C SER A 98 -2.11 8.59 -15.81
N ALA A 99 -3.15 9.13 -15.17
CA ALA A 99 -3.85 8.40 -14.11
C ALA A 99 -4.43 7.06 -14.62
N HIS A 100 -4.89 7.04 -15.87
CA HIS A 100 -5.31 5.81 -16.54
C HIS A 100 -4.17 4.80 -16.68
N ASP A 101 -3.01 5.24 -17.15
CA ASP A 101 -1.88 4.36 -17.43
C ASP A 101 -1.29 3.81 -16.13
N ARG A 102 -1.12 4.66 -15.10
CA ARG A 102 -0.68 4.23 -13.77
C ARG A 102 -1.68 3.28 -13.10
N ALA A 103 -2.99 3.52 -13.22
CA ALA A 103 -4.01 2.59 -12.75
C ALA A 103 -3.98 1.24 -13.50
N ARG A 104 -3.66 1.25 -14.80
CA ARG A 104 -3.45 0.02 -15.59
C ARG A 104 -2.21 -0.73 -15.11
N THR A 105 -1.09 -0.05 -14.89
CA THR A 105 0.15 -0.63 -14.36
C THR A 105 -0.04 -1.27 -12.98
N LEU A 106 -0.74 -0.60 -12.07
CA LEU A 106 -1.08 -1.15 -10.75
C LEU A 106 -1.90 -2.45 -10.85
N ARG A 107 -2.88 -2.49 -11.76
CA ARG A 107 -3.67 -3.71 -11.98
C ARG A 107 -2.84 -4.85 -12.58
N VAL A 108 -1.85 -4.57 -13.44
CA VAL A 108 -0.88 -5.58 -13.92
C VAL A 108 -0.07 -6.14 -12.75
N LEU A 109 0.44 -5.28 -11.86
CA LEU A 109 1.21 -5.73 -10.68
C LEU A 109 0.39 -6.65 -9.76
N ALA A 110 -0.93 -6.50 -9.72
CA ALA A 110 -1.80 -7.30 -8.88
C ALA A 110 -2.33 -8.59 -9.55
N ASP A 111 -2.30 -8.66 -10.88
CA ASP A 111 -2.91 -9.72 -11.67
C ASP A 111 -2.20 -11.08 -11.44
N PRO A 112 -2.90 -12.14 -11.01
CA PRO A 112 -2.32 -13.48 -10.83
C PRO A 112 -1.68 -14.08 -12.08
N THR A 113 -2.07 -13.61 -13.25
CA THR A 113 -1.63 -14.14 -14.54
C THR A 113 -0.52 -13.32 -15.18
N SER A 114 -0.16 -12.18 -14.58
CA SER A 114 0.90 -11.35 -15.12
C SER A 114 2.26 -12.00 -15.00
N GLU A 115 3.02 -11.84 -16.07
CA GLU A 115 4.40 -12.29 -16.19
C GLU A 115 5.35 -11.08 -16.29
N ARG A 116 6.65 -11.34 -16.27
CA ARG A 116 7.69 -10.32 -16.35
C ARG A 116 7.51 -9.39 -17.55
N GLU A 117 7.12 -9.94 -18.69
CA GLU A 117 6.97 -9.27 -20.00
C GLU A 117 5.77 -8.32 -20.05
N ASP A 118 4.81 -8.45 -19.12
CA ASP A 118 3.66 -7.54 -19.03
C ASP A 118 4.03 -6.16 -18.46
N LEU A 119 5.29 -5.99 -18.03
CA LEU A 119 5.82 -4.75 -17.49
C LEU A 119 7.05 -4.28 -18.31
N HIS A 120 7.01 -3.04 -18.77
CA HIS A 120 8.20 -2.35 -19.26
C HIS A 120 9.01 -1.77 -18.09
N ARG A 121 10.33 -1.71 -18.27
CA ARG A 121 11.31 -1.19 -17.30
C ARG A 121 12.29 -0.28 -18.06
N PRO A 122 12.52 0.98 -17.66
CA PRO A 122 11.84 1.70 -16.57
C PRO A 122 10.38 2.08 -16.92
N GLY A 123 9.68 2.68 -15.98
CA GLY A 123 8.35 3.29 -16.15
C GLY A 123 8.01 4.31 -15.05
N HIS A 124 6.72 4.54 -14.81
CA HIS A 124 6.21 5.66 -14.00
C HIS A 124 5.50 5.25 -12.69
N VAL A 125 5.41 3.94 -12.41
CA VAL A 125 5.02 3.41 -11.09
C VAL A 125 6.27 2.82 -10.44
N VAL A 126 6.41 3.01 -9.13
CA VAL A 126 7.62 2.61 -8.37
C VAL A 126 7.29 1.45 -7.43
N PRO A 127 7.50 0.17 -7.81
CA PRO A 127 7.15 -0.91 -6.91
C PRO A 127 8.09 -0.96 -5.71
N LEU A 128 7.53 -1.26 -4.54
CA LEU A 128 8.22 -1.41 -3.27
C LEU A 128 8.07 -2.84 -2.76
N ARG A 129 9.18 -3.51 -2.46
CA ARG A 129 9.14 -4.87 -1.92
C ARG A 129 8.87 -4.86 -0.42
N ALA A 130 7.67 -5.25 -0.01
CA ALA A 130 7.32 -5.36 1.39
C ALA A 130 8.12 -6.48 2.09
N ARG A 131 8.44 -6.25 3.37
CA ARG A 131 9.07 -7.26 4.23
C ARG A 131 8.08 -8.39 4.55
N PRO A 132 8.50 -9.67 4.50
CA PRO A 132 7.60 -10.80 4.78
C PRO A 132 6.97 -10.79 6.18
N GLY A 133 7.63 -10.22 7.19
CA GLY A 133 7.06 -10.06 8.53
C GLY A 133 6.11 -8.88 8.70
N GLY A 134 5.77 -8.17 7.60
CA GLY A 134 4.77 -7.11 7.58
C GLY A 134 5.08 -5.96 8.54
N VAL A 135 4.03 -5.31 9.03
CA VAL A 135 4.15 -4.11 9.89
C VAL A 135 4.88 -4.37 11.20
N ARG A 136 4.95 -5.64 11.63
CA ARG A 136 5.65 -6.06 12.85
C ARG A 136 7.15 -6.19 12.65
N GLU A 137 7.61 -6.45 11.43
CA GLU A 137 9.02 -6.39 11.06
C GLU A 137 9.45 -4.97 10.71
N ARG A 138 8.62 -4.24 9.94
CA ARG A 138 8.85 -2.85 9.56
C ARG A 138 7.53 -2.08 9.59
N ALA A 139 7.38 -1.19 10.57
CA ALA A 139 6.20 -0.33 10.72
C ALA A 139 6.23 0.85 9.73
N GLY A 140 6.21 0.58 8.43
CA GLY A 140 6.15 1.59 7.36
C GLY A 140 4.92 1.44 6.46
N HIS A 141 4.64 2.48 5.66
CA HIS A 141 3.49 2.51 4.74
C HIS A 141 3.50 1.36 3.73
N THR A 142 4.70 0.91 3.31
CA THR A 142 4.86 -0.26 2.42
C THR A 142 4.21 -1.51 3.02
N GLU A 143 4.56 -1.85 4.26
CA GLU A 143 4.02 -3.02 4.94
C GLU A 143 2.56 -2.83 5.33
N ALA A 144 2.18 -1.64 5.80
CA ALA A 144 0.80 -1.33 6.18
C ALA A 144 -0.16 -1.50 4.99
N ALA A 145 0.27 -1.10 3.79
CA ALA A 145 -0.51 -1.28 2.58
C ALA A 145 -0.78 -2.77 2.27
N ILE A 146 0.24 -3.63 2.41
CA ILE A 146 0.11 -5.07 2.17
C ILE A 146 -0.83 -5.73 3.19
N GLU A 147 -0.71 -5.36 4.46
CA GLU A 147 -1.60 -5.88 5.52
C GLU A 147 -3.06 -5.49 5.27
N LEU A 148 -3.32 -4.23 4.90
CA LEU A 148 -4.68 -3.75 4.63
C LEU A 148 -5.33 -4.46 3.43
N VAL A 149 -4.63 -4.59 2.30
CA VAL A 149 -5.18 -5.28 1.14
C VAL A 149 -5.37 -6.78 1.41
N THR A 150 -4.47 -7.39 2.19
CA THR A 150 -4.60 -8.80 2.59
C THR A 150 -5.79 -9.01 3.51
N ALA A 151 -5.97 -8.13 4.51
CA ALA A 151 -7.12 -8.16 5.41
C ALA A 151 -8.45 -7.92 4.67
N ALA A 152 -8.42 -7.17 3.57
CA ALA A 152 -9.57 -6.95 2.68
C ALA A 152 -9.86 -8.16 1.75
N GLY A 153 -9.05 -9.22 1.80
CA GLY A 153 -9.20 -10.41 0.94
C GLY A 153 -8.73 -10.17 -0.51
N LEU A 154 -7.92 -9.13 -0.73
CA LEU A 154 -7.44 -8.72 -2.04
C LEU A 154 -6.00 -9.22 -2.28
N ARG A 155 -5.54 -9.07 -3.51
CA ARG A 155 -4.15 -9.38 -3.90
C ARG A 155 -3.16 -8.53 -3.10
N PRO A 156 -2.00 -9.08 -2.66
CA PRO A 156 -1.01 -8.36 -1.85
C PRO A 156 -0.15 -7.43 -2.71
N ALA A 157 -0.83 -6.49 -3.37
CA ALA A 157 -0.30 -5.41 -4.17
C ALA A 157 -1.18 -4.17 -3.93
N ALA A 158 -0.56 -3.02 -3.69
CA ALA A 158 -1.21 -1.76 -3.35
C ALA A 158 -0.61 -0.59 -4.13
N ALA A 159 -1.21 0.59 -3.98
CA ALA A 159 -0.60 1.86 -4.31
C ALA A 159 -0.49 2.72 -3.04
N ILE A 160 0.63 3.40 -2.87
CA ILE A 160 0.83 4.39 -1.81
C ILE A 160 1.37 5.70 -2.38
N CYS A 161 1.04 6.82 -1.73
CA CYS A 161 1.62 8.12 -2.05
C CYS A 161 1.48 9.08 -0.88
N GLU A 162 2.58 9.74 -0.53
CA GLU A 162 2.68 10.61 0.64
C GLU A 162 1.90 11.91 0.42
N ILE A 163 1.14 12.35 1.43
CA ILE A 163 0.25 13.51 1.34
C ILE A 163 1.03 14.79 1.66
N VAL A 164 1.02 15.72 0.71
CA VAL A 164 1.70 17.01 0.79
C VAL A 164 0.67 18.12 0.85
N GLY A 165 0.86 19.08 1.75
CA GLY A 165 0.01 20.27 1.89
C GLY A 165 0.24 21.28 0.78
N GLU A 166 -0.65 22.28 0.69
CA GLU A 166 -0.53 23.36 -0.30
C GLU A 166 0.71 24.25 -0.09
N ASP A 167 1.24 24.27 1.13
CA ASP A 167 2.50 24.93 1.48
C ASP A 167 3.75 24.14 1.04
N GLY A 168 3.56 22.93 0.49
CA GLY A 168 4.62 22.04 0.06
C GLY A 168 5.23 21.20 1.18
N GLU A 169 4.73 21.34 2.42
CA GLU A 169 5.18 20.56 3.56
C GLU A 169 4.32 19.31 3.74
N MET A 170 4.86 18.29 4.40
CA MET A 170 4.13 17.05 4.65
C MET A 170 2.96 17.28 5.60
N MET A 171 1.77 16.77 5.23
CA MET A 171 0.60 16.86 6.10
C MET A 171 0.74 15.94 7.32
N ARG A 172 0.51 16.52 8.50
CA ARG A 172 0.56 15.80 9.78
C ARG A 172 -0.83 15.34 10.21
N LEU A 173 -0.89 14.41 11.17
CA LEU A 173 -2.12 13.73 11.58
C LEU A 173 -3.37 14.61 11.75
N PRO A 174 -3.34 15.78 12.42
CA PRO A 174 -4.53 16.63 12.53
C PRO A 174 -5.09 17.06 11.17
N ALA A 175 -4.23 17.49 10.25
CA ALA A 175 -4.62 17.93 8.92
C ALA A 175 -5.07 16.76 8.03
N LEU A 176 -4.46 15.58 8.22
CA LEU A 176 -4.90 14.33 7.56
C LEU A 176 -6.31 13.94 7.98
N VAL A 177 -6.65 14.09 9.27
CA VAL A 177 -8.01 13.83 9.79
C VAL A 177 -9.03 14.81 9.19
N GLU A 178 -8.67 16.09 9.04
CA GLU A 178 -9.51 17.09 8.38
C GLU A 178 -9.72 16.77 6.89
N LEU A 179 -8.66 16.39 6.19
CA LEU A 179 -8.72 15.95 4.80
C LEU A 179 -9.63 14.72 4.64
N GLY A 180 -9.44 13.69 5.46
CA GLY A 180 -10.26 12.48 5.43
C GLY A 180 -11.74 12.78 5.70
N ALA A 181 -12.05 13.67 6.64
CA ALA A 181 -13.42 14.09 6.91
C ALA A 181 -14.06 14.83 5.72
N ARG A 182 -13.31 15.73 5.07
CA ARG A 182 -13.76 16.48 3.89
C ARG A 182 -14.02 15.58 2.69
N GLU A 183 -13.12 14.65 2.42
CA GLU A 183 -13.14 13.79 1.22
C GLU A 183 -13.91 12.48 1.46
N GLY A 184 -14.37 12.23 2.69
CA GLY A 184 -15.06 11.00 3.07
C GLY A 184 -14.16 9.77 3.06
N VAL A 185 -12.86 9.95 3.33
CA VAL A 185 -11.82 8.92 3.31
C VAL A 185 -11.45 8.52 4.75
N PRO A 186 -11.45 7.22 5.10
CA PRO A 186 -11.05 6.78 6.43
C PRO A 186 -9.60 7.15 6.75
N VAL A 187 -9.34 7.50 8.01
CA VAL A 187 -8.00 7.84 8.49
C VAL A 187 -7.65 6.98 9.69
N ILE A 188 -6.58 6.20 9.59
CA ILE A 188 -6.06 5.32 10.66
C ILE A 188 -4.56 5.57 10.88
N THR A 189 -3.98 4.89 11.86
CA THR A 189 -2.53 4.89 12.11
C THR A 189 -1.94 3.49 11.96
N ILE A 190 -0.65 3.40 11.64
CA ILE A 190 0.07 2.11 11.62
C ILE A 190 0.01 1.45 13.00
N ALA A 191 0.11 2.22 14.09
CA ALA A 191 -0.02 1.70 15.45
C ALA A 191 -1.38 1.02 15.68
N ALA A 192 -2.49 1.65 15.25
CA ALA A 192 -3.81 1.05 15.36
C ALA A 192 -3.95 -0.23 14.51
N LEU A 193 -3.32 -0.28 13.33
CA LEU A 193 -3.27 -1.46 12.49
C LEU A 193 -2.52 -2.62 13.18
N VAL A 194 -1.38 -2.35 13.80
CA VAL A 194 -0.62 -3.35 14.57
C VAL A 194 -1.46 -3.91 15.72
N ASP A 195 -2.09 -3.05 16.51
CA ASP A 195 -2.95 -3.46 17.62
C ASP A 195 -4.12 -4.33 17.16
N TRP A 196 -4.71 -3.98 16.01
CA TRP A 196 -5.80 -4.71 15.39
C TRP A 196 -5.37 -6.11 14.92
N LEU A 197 -4.23 -6.22 14.24
CA LEU A 197 -3.68 -7.52 13.81
C LEU A 197 -3.34 -8.40 15.02
N ASP A 198 -2.74 -7.83 16.06
CA ASP A 198 -2.39 -8.57 17.28
C ASP A 198 -3.62 -9.08 18.03
N ALA A 199 -4.72 -8.32 18.01
CA ALA A 199 -5.99 -8.76 18.56
C ALA A 199 -6.59 -9.93 17.75
N ALA A 200 -6.53 -9.85 16.42
CA ALA A 200 -7.00 -10.92 15.53
C ALA A 200 -6.21 -12.23 15.74
N ASP A 201 -4.88 -12.16 15.86
CA ASP A 201 -4.02 -13.33 16.10
C ASP A 201 -4.33 -13.99 17.45
N ARG A 202 -4.54 -13.20 18.51
CA ARG A 202 -4.96 -13.73 19.82
C ARG A 202 -6.30 -14.45 19.74
N ALA A 203 -7.27 -13.88 19.03
CA ALA A 203 -8.58 -14.49 18.85
C ALA A 203 -8.49 -15.82 18.06
N ALA A 204 -7.66 -15.86 17.01
CA ALA A 204 -7.39 -17.08 16.25
C ALA A 204 -6.74 -18.16 17.13
N ALA A 205 -5.74 -17.82 17.95
CA ALA A 205 -5.09 -18.77 18.86
C ALA A 205 -6.04 -19.37 19.91
N THR A 206 -7.02 -18.61 20.39
CA THR A 206 -8.04 -19.10 21.34
C THR A 206 -9.15 -19.95 20.72
N SER A 207 -9.30 -19.93 19.39
CA SER A 207 -10.36 -20.68 18.70
C SER A 207 -9.92 -22.06 18.18
N VAL A 208 -8.63 -22.41 18.31
CA VAL A 208 -8.12 -23.75 18.01
C VAL A 208 -8.60 -24.73 19.10
N PRO A 209 -9.43 -25.74 18.80
CA PRO A 209 -9.84 -26.73 19.77
C PRO A 209 -8.62 -27.54 20.23
N THR A 210 -8.38 -27.65 21.53
CA THR A 210 -7.47 -28.64 22.09
C THR A 210 -8.00 -30.02 21.71
N GLU A 211 -7.36 -30.69 20.75
CA GLU A 211 -7.64 -32.10 20.45
C GLU A 211 -7.46 -32.90 21.75
N GLY A 212 -8.59 -33.29 22.32
CA GLY A 212 -8.64 -34.13 23.51
C GLY A 212 -7.99 -35.46 23.20
N THR A 213 -6.84 -35.70 23.82
CA THR A 213 -6.23 -37.03 23.92
C THR A 213 -7.26 -37.99 24.51
N THR A 214 -7.91 -38.79 23.65
CA THR A 214 -8.76 -39.88 24.09
C THR A 214 -7.86 -41.10 24.24
N ARG A 215 -7.71 -41.56 25.49
CA ARG A 215 -6.97 -42.77 25.87
C ARG A 215 -7.71 -44.03 25.46
#